data_AF-A0A6G2VGY6-F1
#
_entry.id   AF-A0A6G2VGY6-F1
#
_cell.length_a   1.000
_cell.length_b   1.000
_cell.length_c   1.000
_cell.angle_alpha   90.00
_cell.angle_beta   90.00
_cell.angle_gamma   90.00
#
_symmetry.space_group_name_H-M   'P 1'
#
loop_
_entity.id
_entity.type
_entity.pdbx_description
1 polymer ?
#
loop_
_entity_poly.entity_id
_entity_poly.type
_entity_poly.pdbx_seq_one_letter_code
_entity_poly.pdbx_strand_id
1 'polypeptide(L)' 'MTDPHELRVLNPATEEVVATVPAAGAEDVDAAVARAARAQTGWAAL' A
#
# COMPACT_ATOMS: atom_id res chain seq x y z
N MET A 1 2.57 20.59 4.19
CA MET A 1 1.35 19.96 4.73
C MET A 1 1.35 18.55 4.20
N THR A 2 1.62 17.55 5.04
CA THR A 2 1.49 16.14 4.65
C THR A 2 0.02 15.88 4.39
N ASP A 3 -0.30 15.41 3.19
CA ASP A 3 -1.61 14.88 2.88
C ASP A 3 -1.92 13.76 3.89
N PRO A 4 -3.13 13.67 4.50
CA PRO A 4 -3.48 12.59 5.42
C PRO A 4 -3.26 11.16 4.87
N HIS A 5 -2.94 11.03 3.59
CA HIS A 5 -2.71 9.78 2.86
C HIS A 5 -1.24 9.49 2.54
N GLU A 6 -0.25 10.00 3.30
CA GLU A 6 1.18 9.74 3.04
C GLU A 6 1.96 9.22 4.26
N LEU A 7 2.76 8.17 4.07
CA LEU A 7 3.70 7.63 5.05
C LEU A 7 5.14 8.04 4.71
N ARG A 8 5.86 8.54 5.72
CA ARG A 8 7.30 8.83 5.62
C ARG A 8 8.09 7.58 5.94
N VAL A 9 8.91 7.13 5.00
CA VAL A 9 9.89 6.08 5.21
C VAL A 9 11.16 6.72 5.76
N LEU A 10 11.61 6.26 6.94
CA LEU A 10 12.77 6.81 7.63
C LEU A 10 13.99 5.90 7.46
N ASN A 11 15.17 6.51 7.38
CA ASN A 11 16.44 5.80 7.51
C ASN A 11 16.61 5.33 8.98
N PRO A 12 16.76 4.02 9.24
CA PRO A 12 16.87 3.52 10.62
C PRO A 12 18.17 3.98 11.33
N ALA A 13 19.18 4.46 10.61
CA ALA A 13 20.43 4.93 11.20
C ALA A 13 20.43 6.43 11.55
N THR A 14 19.59 7.24 10.90
CA THR A 14 19.63 8.71 11.02
C THR A 14 18.28 9.37 11.28
N GLU A 15 17.17 8.62 11.22
CA GLU A 15 15.78 9.11 11.29
C GLU A 15 15.40 10.13 10.20
N GLU A 16 16.24 10.32 9.19
CA GLU A 16 15.96 11.17 8.04
C GLU A 16 14.99 10.49 7.06
N VAL A 17 14.22 11.28 6.30
CA VAL A 17 13.27 10.76 5.31
C VAL A 17 14.00 10.28 4.07
N VAL A 18 13.79 9.02 3.70
CA VAL A 18 14.32 8.46 2.44
C VAL A 18 13.30 8.50 1.30
N ALA A 19 12.01 8.41 1.63
CA ALA A 19 10.92 8.46 0.68
C ALA A 19 9.59 8.77 1.38
N THR A 20 8.61 9.19 0.58
CA THR A 20 7.21 9.23 0.96
C THR A 20 6.44 8.25 0.09
N VAL A 21 5.53 7.49 0.71
CA VAL A 21 4.67 6.52 0.02
C VAL A 21 3.20 6.76 0.38
N PRO A 22 2.24 6.36 -0.45
CA PRO A 22 0.83 6.46 -0.08
C PRO A 22 0.48 5.61 1.16
N ALA A 23 -0.38 6.15 2.02
CA ALA A 23 -0.99 5.47 3.16
C ALA A 23 -2.36 4.91 2.71
N ALA A 24 -2.38 3.70 2.15
CA ALA A 24 -3.60 3.06 1.69
C ALA A 24 -4.62 2.89 2.83
N GLY A 25 -5.85 3.32 2.59
CA GLY A 25 -6.95 3.26 3.55
C GLY A 25 -7.80 2.00 3.41
N ALA A 26 -8.87 1.92 4.21
CA ALA A 26 -9.78 0.77 4.19
C ALA A 26 -10.41 0.53 2.80
N GLU A 27 -10.80 1.60 2.09
CA GLU A 27 -11.38 1.50 0.75
C GLU A 27 -10.40 0.92 -0.29
N ASP A 28 -9.12 1.27 -0.19
CA ASP A 28 -8.07 0.72 -1.05
C ASP A 28 -7.89 -0.79 -0.79
N VAL A 29 -7.92 -1.19 0.48
CA VAL A 29 -7.83 -2.60 0.89
C VAL A 29 -9.03 -3.40 0.40
N ASP A 30 -10.25 -2.90 0.59
CA ASP A 30 -11.47 -3.54 0.10
C ASP A 30 -11.42 -3.75 -1.43
N ALA A 31 -11.01 -2.71 -2.16
CA ALA A 31 -10.85 -2.79 -3.60
C ALA A 31 -9.74 -3.78 -4.02
N ALA A 32 -8.64 -3.86 -3.26
CA ALA A 32 -7.56 -4.82 -3.50
C ALA A 32 -8.03 -6.27 -3.29
N VAL A 33 -8.73 -6.55 -2.20
CA VAL A 33 -9.29 -7.89 -1.90
C VAL A 33 -10.31 -8.29 -2.97
N ALA A 34 -11.21 -7.39 -3.37
CA ALA A 34 -12.19 -7.69 -4.42
C ALA A 34 -11.52 -8.06 -5.76
N ARG A 35 -10.43 -7.37 -6.14
CA ARG A 35 -9.65 -7.71 -7.34
C ARG A 35 -8.91 -9.04 -7.17
N ALA A 36 -8.29 -9.28 -6.02
CA ALA A 36 -7.59 -10.52 -5.73
C ALA A 36 -8.53 -11.74 -5.81
N ALA A 37 -9.72 -11.64 -5.22
CA ALA A 37 -10.74 -12.69 -5.27
C ALA A 37 -11.14 -13.04 -6.72
N ARG A 38 -11.29 -12.04 -7.60
CA ARG A 38 -11.59 -12.26 -9.02
C ARG A 38 -10.43 -12.91 -9.78
N ALA A 39 -9.20 -12.54 -9.46
CA ALA A 39 -8.01 -13.08 -10.10
C ALA A 39 -7.66 -14.50 -9.63
N GLN A 40 -8.10 -14.89 -8.42
CA GLN A 40 -7.65 -16.10 -7.73
C GLN A 40 -7.79 -17.36 -8.57
N THR A 41 -8.96 -17.59 -9.19
CA THR A 41 -9.20 -18.82 -9.98
C THR A 41 -8.29 -18.90 -11.21
N GLY A 42 -8.11 -17.78 -11.91
CA GLY A 42 -7.24 -17.73 -13.09
C GLY A 42 -5.77 -17.92 -12.73
N TRP A 43 -5.34 -17.30 -11.62
CA TRP A 43 -3.99 -17.48 -11.11
C TRP A 43 -3.70 -18.91 -10.67
N ALA A 44 -4.64 -19.54 -9.96
CA ALA A 44 -4.48 -20.91 -9.48
C ALA A 44 -4.42 -21.97 -10.59
N ALA A 45 -4.82 -21.62 -11.82
CA ALA A 45 -4.79 -22.49 -12.98
C ALA A 45 -3.53 -22.33 -13.86
N LEU A 46 -2.61 -21.42 -13.50
CA LEU A 46 -1.29 -21.25 -14.13
C LEU A 46 -0.29 -22.29 -13.61
#